data_AF-A0A7W1QQJ3-F1
#
_entry.id   AF-A0A7W1QQJ3-F1
#
_cell.length_a   1.000
_cell.length_b   1.000
_cell.length_c   1.000
_cell.angle_alpha   90.00
_cell.angle_beta   90.00
_cell.angle_gamma   90.00
#
_symmetry.space_group_name_H-M   'P 1'
#
loop_
_entity.id
_entity.type
_entity.pdbx_description
1 polymer ?
#
loop_
_entity_poly.entity_id
_entity_poly.type
_entity_poly.pdbx_seq_one_letter_code
_entity_poly.pdbx_strand_id
1 'polypeptide(L)'
;MEELSIGALIAAGVVIFLAFLIGGWSAGRMSRYNGALNGFMVAVWFVVLLVVLAILGIVAGDNYNLFDNLRVAEASLPNWFSTDEITTGAIVSSIAFAVVMIVGAILGGIWGTRLHRKADRTIVEAPVLS
;
A
#
# COMPACT_ATOMS: atom_id res chain seq x y z
N MET A 1 14.79 -7.41 -23.37
CA MET A 1 14.08 -6.40 -22.57
C MET A 1 12.62 -6.50 -22.90
N GLU A 2 11.85 -7.18 -22.06
CA GLU A 2 10.40 -7.19 -22.17
C GLU A 2 9.91 -5.89 -21.55
N GLU A 3 9.47 -4.93 -22.37
CA GLU A 3 8.86 -3.71 -21.84
C GLU A 3 7.55 -4.08 -21.15
N LEU A 4 7.41 -3.70 -19.88
CA LEU A 4 6.12 -3.77 -19.18
C LEU A 4 5.07 -3.06 -20.02
N SER A 5 4.11 -3.82 -20.55
CA SER A 5 2.99 -3.26 -21.31
C SER A 5 2.30 -2.17 -20.47
N ILE A 6 1.90 -1.08 -21.13
CA ILE A 6 1.11 -0.01 -20.51
C ILE A 6 -0.11 -0.58 -19.77
N GLY A 7 -0.74 -1.63 -20.33
CA GLY A 7 -1.84 -2.34 -19.68
C GLY A 7 -1.45 -2.98 -18.36
N ALA A 8 -0.26 -3.57 -18.27
CA ALA A 8 0.27 -4.16 -17.04
C ALA A 8 0.57 -3.09 -15.99
N LEU A 9 1.13 -1.95 -16.38
CA LEU A 9 1.39 -0.81 -15.47
C LEU A 9 0.09 -0.24 -14.90
N ILE A 10 -0.95 -0.08 -15.75
CA ILE A 10 -2.26 0.39 -15.31
C ILE A 10 -2.90 -0.61 -14.35
N ALA A 11 -2.90 -1.90 -14.71
CA ALA A 11 -3.46 -2.94 -13.87
C ALA A 11 -2.77 -2.99 -12.49
N ALA A 12 -1.43 -2.95 -12.47
CA ALA A 12 -0.64 -2.89 -11.24
C ALA A 12 -0.99 -1.64 -10.41
N GLY A 13 -1.07 -0.47 -11.05
CA GLY A 13 -1.46 0.77 -10.39
C GLY A 13 -2.85 0.69 -9.76
N VAL A 14 -3.84 0.12 -10.45
CA VAL A 14 -5.19 -0.07 -9.92
C VAL A 14 -5.19 -1.03 -8.73
N VAL A 15 -4.48 -2.15 -8.81
CA VAL A 15 -4.38 -3.12 -7.71
C VAL A 15 -3.73 -2.48 -6.48
N ILE A 16 -2.61 -1.78 -6.66
CA ILE A 16 -1.93 -1.05 -5.58
C ILE A 16 -2.87 -0.01 -4.98
N PHE A 17 -3.53 0.80 -5.82
CA PHE A 17 -4.47 1.81 -5.34
C PHE A 17 -5.56 1.20 -4.47
N LEU A 18 -6.22 0.12 -4.93
CA LEU A 18 -7.30 -0.54 -4.21
C LEU A 18 -6.82 -1.20 -2.92
N ALA A 19 -5.66 -1.85 -2.93
CA ALA A 19 -5.07 -2.46 -1.74
C ALA A 19 -4.85 -1.41 -0.64
N PHE A 20 -4.25 -0.27 -0.99
CA PHE A 20 -4.00 0.80 -0.04
C PHE A 20 -5.26 1.59 0.32
N LEU A 21 -6.23 1.72 -0.59
CA LEU A 21 -7.54 2.29 -0.28
C LEU A 21 -8.25 1.48 0.83
N ILE A 22 -8.24 0.14 0.72
CA ILE A 22 -8.88 -0.74 1.71
C ILE A 22 -8.10 -0.77 3.03
N GLY A 23 -6.77 -0.84 2.96
CA GLY A 23 -5.92 -0.79 4.15
C GLY A 23 -6.07 0.52 4.92
N GLY A 24 -6.03 1.64 4.20
CA GLY A 24 -6.29 2.97 4.74
C GLY A 24 -7.68 3.09 5.35
N TRP A 25 -8.72 2.56 4.70
CA TRP A 25 -10.08 2.55 5.24
C TRP A 25 -10.17 1.81 6.57
N SER A 26 -9.52 0.64 6.67
CA SER A 26 -9.46 -0.13 7.90
C SER A 26 -8.77 0.64 9.03
N ALA A 27 -7.63 1.28 8.75
CA ALA A 27 -6.90 2.12 9.71
C ALA A 27 -7.70 3.37 10.11
N GLY A 28 -8.42 3.99 9.17
CA GLY A 28 -9.31 5.11 9.43
C GLY A 28 -10.42 4.75 10.42
N ARG A 29 -11.00 3.55 10.34
CA ARG A 29 -12.03 3.09 11.28
C ARG A 29 -11.53 2.88 12.71
N MET A 30 -10.21 2.75 12.92
CA MET A 30 -9.59 2.68 14.24
C MET A 30 -9.23 4.06 14.80
N SER A 31 -9.30 5.12 13.97
CA SER A 31 -8.88 6.48 14.34
C SER A 31 -10.01 7.30 14.95
N ARG A 32 -9.82 7.79 16.18
CA ARG A 32 -10.75 8.76 16.81
C ARG A 32 -10.71 10.16 16.19
N TYR A 33 -9.61 10.56 15.52
CA TYR A 33 -9.38 11.99 15.22
C TYR A 33 -8.85 12.33 13.82
N ASN A 34 -7.99 11.48 13.21
CA ASN A 34 -7.34 11.83 11.95
C ASN A 34 -7.20 10.62 11.01
N GLY A 35 -8.24 10.40 10.21
CA GLY A 35 -8.27 9.33 9.22
C GLY A 35 -7.19 9.46 8.14
N ALA A 36 -6.87 10.68 7.70
CA ALA A 36 -5.83 10.89 6.69
C ALA A 36 -4.45 10.45 7.21
N LEU A 37 -4.10 10.84 8.44
CA LEU A 37 -2.83 10.44 9.06
C LEU A 37 -2.77 8.93 9.31
N ASN A 38 -3.85 8.32 9.80
CA ASN A 38 -3.88 6.87 10.02
C ASN A 38 -3.84 6.08 8.71
N GLY A 39 -4.48 6.58 7.66
CA GLY A 39 -4.35 6.04 6.31
C GLY A 39 -2.90 6.14 5.81
N PHE A 40 -2.26 7.30 5.95
CA PHE A 40 -0.85 7.49 5.60
C PHE A 40 0.08 6.52 6.36
N MET A 41 -0.19 6.25 7.64
CA MET A 41 0.59 5.28 8.42
C MET A 41 0.56 3.86 7.82
N VAL A 42 -0.48 3.48 7.08
CA VAL A 42 -0.51 2.18 6.36
C VAL A 42 0.59 2.13 5.29
N ALA A 43 0.76 3.20 4.52
CA ALA A 43 1.84 3.31 3.54
C ALA A 43 3.22 3.30 4.22
N VAL A 44 3.38 3.99 5.35
CA VAL A 44 4.63 3.98 6.13
C VAL A 44 4.97 2.59 6.63
N TRP A 45 4.02 1.89 7.26
CA TRP A 45 4.25 0.53 7.76
C TRP A 45 4.54 -0.48 6.64
N PHE A 46 3.96 -0.28 5.46
CA PHE A 46 4.32 -1.07 4.29
C PHE A 46 5.78 -0.86 3.88
N VAL A 47 6.26 0.39 3.83
CA VAL A 47 7.68 0.68 3.55
C VAL A 47 8.58 0.09 4.63
N VAL A 48 8.21 0.19 5.91
CA VAL A 48 8.94 -0.45 7.01
C VAL A 48 9.01 -1.95 6.82
N LEU A 49 7.90 -2.59 6.44
CA LEU A 49 7.86 -4.03 6.16
C LEU A 49 8.78 -4.39 4.98
N LEU A 50 8.79 -3.61 3.90
CA LEU A 50 9.71 -3.81 2.77
C LEU A 50 11.18 -3.74 3.21
N VAL A 51 11.53 -2.76 4.05
CA VAL A 51 12.90 -2.63 4.59
C VAL A 51 13.27 -3.83 5.45
N VAL A 52 12.36 -4.28 6.33
CA VAL A 52 12.57 -5.48 7.16
C VAL A 52 12.77 -6.72 6.28
N LEU A 53 11.94 -6.91 5.26
CA LEU A 53 12.06 -8.04 4.34
C LEU A 53 13.36 -8.00 3.54
N ALA A 54 13.81 -6.82 3.10
CA ALA A 54 15.09 -6.67 2.42
C ALA A 54 16.27 -7.06 3.32
N ILE A 55 16.27 -6.63 4.59
CA ILE A 55 17.29 -7.02 5.57
C ILE A 55 17.26 -8.53 5.80
N LEU A 56 16.07 -9.12 5.96
CA LEU A 56 15.94 -10.57 6.13
C LEU A 56 16.46 -11.35 4.92
N GLY A 57 16.25 -10.85 3.69
CA GLY A 57 16.80 -11.45 2.48
C GLY A 57 18.34 -11.48 2.49
N ILE A 58 18.97 -10.37 2.90
CA ILE A 58 20.44 -10.28 3.03
C ILE A 58 20.95 -11.25 4.09
N VAL A 59 20.28 -11.34 5.25
CA VAL A 59 20.72 -12.17 6.38
C VAL A 59 20.51 -13.66 6.12
N ALA A 60 19.41 -14.04 5.47
CA ALA A 60 19.11 -15.43 5.15
C ALA A 60 20.11 -15.99 4.12
N GLY A 61 20.61 -15.15 3.21
CA GLY A 61 21.52 -15.55 2.14
C GLY A 61 20.81 -16.31 1.01
N ASP A 62 21.45 -16.35 -0.16
CA ASP A 62 20.85 -16.81 -1.42
C ASP A 62 20.31 -18.25 -1.40
N ASN A 63 20.79 -19.10 -0.48
CA ASN A 63 20.28 -20.46 -0.30
C ASN A 63 18.82 -20.53 0.17
N TYR A 64 18.27 -19.42 0.69
CA TYR A 64 16.87 -19.28 1.09
C TYR A 64 16.10 -18.31 0.20
N ASN A 65 16.62 -18.01 -1.00
CA ASN A 65 15.87 -17.25 -1.99
C ASN A 65 14.66 -18.07 -2.45
N LEU A 66 13.56 -17.95 -1.71
CA LEU A 66 12.30 -18.64 -2.04
C LEU A 66 11.78 -18.17 -3.40
N PHE A 67 12.16 -16.99 -3.87
CA PHE A 67 11.73 -16.44 -5.16
C PHE A 67 12.29 -17.21 -6.37
N ASP A 68 13.48 -17.82 -6.27
CA ASP A 68 14.04 -18.60 -7.38
C ASP A 68 13.26 -19.90 -7.65
N ASN A 69 12.58 -20.43 -6.62
CA ASN A 69 11.84 -21.69 -6.70
C ASN A 69 10.32 -21.54 -6.57
N LEU A 70 9.82 -20.35 -6.23
CA LEU A 70 8.39 -20.06 -6.15
C LEU A 70 7.82 -19.77 -7.54
N ARG A 71 7.30 -20.82 -8.18
CA ARG A 71 6.47 -20.72 -9.38
C ARG A 71 5.01 -20.62 -8.95
N VAL A 72 4.34 -19.52 -9.29
CA VAL A 72 2.88 -19.40 -9.16
C VAL A 72 2.30 -19.38 -10.57
N ALA A 73 1.56 -20.42 -10.93
CA ALA A 73 0.88 -20.56 -12.22
C ALA A 73 1.82 -20.30 -13.43
N GLU A 74 2.98 -20.97 -13.46
CA GLU A 74 3.99 -20.92 -14.54
C GLU A 74 4.72 -19.58 -14.74
N ALA A 75 4.26 -18.49 -14.14
CA ALA A 75 4.98 -17.23 -14.09
C ALA A 75 6.07 -17.27 -13.01
N SER A 76 7.31 -17.00 -13.42
CA SER A 76 8.36 -16.59 -12.48
C SER A 76 7.91 -15.30 -11.81
N LEU A 77 7.81 -15.31 -10.47
CA LEU A 77 7.60 -14.06 -9.75
C LEU A 77 8.79 -13.14 -10.08
N PRO A 78 8.53 -11.86 -10.42
CA PRO A 78 9.60 -10.91 -10.63
C PRO A 78 10.54 -10.91 -9.42
N ASN A 79 11.84 -11.02 -9.65
CA ASN A 79 12.81 -10.83 -8.58
C ASN A 79 12.92 -9.33 -8.30
N TRP A 80 12.04 -8.84 -7.42
CA TRP A 80 11.95 -7.44 -6.99
C TRP A 80 13.23 -6.92 -6.30
N PHE A 81 14.20 -7.81 -6.04
CA PHE A 81 15.45 -7.53 -5.35
C PHE A 81 16.69 -7.66 -6.24
N SER A 82 16.54 -8.02 -7.52
CA SER A 82 17.68 -8.03 -8.46
C SER A 82 18.13 -6.59 -8.75
N THR A 83 19.42 -6.33 -8.57
CA THR A 83 20.08 -5.06 -8.91
C THR A 83 20.53 -4.99 -10.36
N ASP A 84 20.38 -6.08 -11.13
CA ASP A 84 21.01 -6.23 -12.43
C ASP A 84 20.34 -5.39 -13.53
N GLU A 85 19.12 -4.91 -13.31
CA GLU A 85 18.37 -4.07 -14.25
C GLU A 85 17.69 -2.86 -13.58
N ILE A 86 18.49 -1.96 -12.98
CA ILE A 86 17.99 -0.61 -12.62
C ILE A 86 17.82 0.21 -13.91
N THR A 87 16.61 0.18 -14.47
CA THR A 87 16.25 0.96 -15.66
C THR A 87 15.52 2.26 -15.31
N THR A 88 15.55 3.26 -16.20
CA THR A 88 14.75 4.49 -16.01
C THR A 88 13.26 4.18 -15.89
N GLY A 89 12.75 3.20 -16.64
CA GLY A 89 11.36 2.76 -16.55
C GLY A 89 11.02 2.15 -15.18
N ALA A 90 11.91 1.34 -14.61
CA ALA A 90 11.75 0.78 -13.27
C ALA A 90 11.73 1.86 -12.19
N ILE A 91 12.60 2.87 -12.29
CA ILE A 91 12.63 4.00 -11.34
C ILE A 91 11.34 4.82 -11.44
N VAL A 92 10.95 5.22 -12.65
CA VAL A 92 9.76 6.06 -12.87
C VAL A 92 8.48 5.35 -12.43
N SER A 93 8.32 4.08 -12.79
CA SER A 93 7.14 3.29 -12.40
C SER A 93 7.07 3.06 -10.90
N SER A 94 8.20 2.78 -10.24
CA SER A 94 8.27 2.66 -8.78
C SER A 94 7.84 3.94 -8.07
N ILE A 95 8.29 5.11 -8.54
CA ILE A 95 7.88 6.41 -7.99
C ILE A 95 6.37 6.62 -8.22
N ALA A 96 5.87 6.34 -9.41
CA ALA A 96 4.45 6.47 -9.71
C ALA A 96 3.59 5.59 -8.80
N PHE A 97 4.00 4.33 -8.58
CA PHE A 97 3.32 3.41 -7.68
C PHE A 97 3.38 3.84 -6.23
N ALA A 98 4.51 4.40 -5.77
CA ALA A 98 4.61 4.97 -4.43
C ALA A 98 3.62 6.12 -4.21
N VAL A 99 3.44 6.98 -5.22
CA VAL A 99 2.43 8.06 -5.17
C VAL A 99 1.01 7.48 -5.14
N VAL A 100 0.70 6.52 -6.03
CA VAL A 100 -0.62 5.86 -6.09
C VAL A 100 -0.97 5.18 -4.78
N MET A 101 -0.02 4.47 -4.17
CA MET A 101 -0.11 3.85 -2.86
C MET A 101 -0.48 4.88 -1.77
N ILE A 102 0.27 5.98 -1.68
CA ILE A 102 0.06 7.01 -0.65
C ILE A 102 -1.32 7.66 -0.82
N VAL A 103 -1.70 8.00 -2.05
CA VAL A 103 -3.01 8.59 -2.36
C VAL A 103 -4.13 7.63 -1.99
N GLY A 104 -4.04 6.35 -2.38
CA GLY A 104 -5.02 5.33 -2.00
C GLY A 104 -5.19 5.22 -0.48
N ALA A 105 -4.07 5.13 0.25
CA ALA A 105 -4.07 4.97 1.70
C ALA A 105 -4.73 6.16 2.42
N ILE A 106 -4.40 7.39 2.02
CA ILE A 106 -4.98 8.59 2.60
C ILE A 106 -6.48 8.69 2.30
N LEU A 107 -6.89 8.47 1.05
CA LEU A 107 -8.31 8.49 0.67
C LEU A 107 -9.11 7.43 1.42
N GLY A 108 -8.53 6.24 1.61
CA GLY A 108 -9.10 5.15 2.41
C GLY A 108 -9.33 5.60 3.84
N GLY A 109 -8.29 6.14 4.49
CA GLY A 109 -8.38 6.59 5.88
C GLY A 109 -9.38 7.74 6.09
N ILE A 110 -9.45 8.68 5.15
CA ILE A 110 -10.49 9.71 5.14
C ILE A 110 -11.87 9.06 5.04
N TRP A 111 -12.07 8.12 4.12
CA TRP A 111 -13.36 7.44 3.95
C TRP A 111 -13.78 6.68 5.21
N GLY A 112 -12.86 5.94 5.85
CA GLY A 112 -13.11 5.18 7.07
C GLY A 112 -13.56 6.04 8.26
N THR A 113 -13.15 7.32 8.32
CA THR A 113 -13.51 8.25 9.40
C THR A 113 -14.77 9.08 9.16
N ARG A 114 -15.37 9.03 7.97
CA ARG A 114 -16.56 9.85 7.62
C ARG A 114 -17.77 9.54 8.50
N LEU A 115 -17.94 8.30 8.95
CA LEU A 115 -19.10 7.88 9.73
C LEU A 115 -19.07 8.42 11.17
N HIS A 116 -17.90 8.43 11.82
CA HIS A 116 -17.74 8.95 13.18
C HIS A 116 -18.03 10.46 13.28
N ARG A 117 -17.61 11.23 12.29
CA ARG A 117 -17.87 12.69 12.24
C ARG A 117 -19.34 13.04 12.09
N LYS A 118 -20.16 12.16 11.49
CA LYS A 118 -21.61 12.38 11.37
C LYS A 118 -22.32 12.06 12.70
N ALA A 119 -21.93 10.98 13.37
CA ALA A 119 -22.51 10.59 14.65
C ALA A 119 -22.22 11.61 15.77
N ASP A 120 -20.99 12.13 15.85
CA ASP A 120 -20.64 13.14 16.87
C ASP A 120 -21.38 14.47 16.69
N ARG A 121 -21.68 14.86 15.44
CA ARG A 121 -22.48 16.07 15.16
C ARG A 121 -23.94 15.94 15.60
N THR A 122 -24.53 14.77 15.39
CA THR A 122 -25.91 14.50 15.83
C THR A 122 -26.05 14.43 17.35
N ILE A 123 -25.02 14.03 18.09
CA ILE A 123 -25.06 13.98 19.56
C ILE A 123 -24.97 15.39 20.16
N VAL A 124 -24.18 16.29 19.57
CA VAL A 124 -24.09 17.69 20.04
C VAL A 124 -25.37 18.49 19.76
N GLU A 125 -26.13 18.13 18.73
CA GLU A 125 -27.38 18.80 18.35
C GLU A 125 -28.64 18.21 19.02
N ALA A 126 -28.53 17.08 19.74
CA ALA A 126 -29.66 16.50 20.45
C ALA A 126 -30.02 17.36 21.69
N PRO A 127 -31.26 17.87 21.81
CA PRO A 127 -31.71 18.56 23.02
C PRO A 127 -31.60 17.60 24.20
N VAL A 128 -30.96 18.05 25.29
CA VAL A 128 -30.91 17.31 26.54
C VAL A 128 -32.35 17.20 27.06
N LEU A 129 -33.00 16.07 26.77
CA LEU A 129 -34.25 15.70 27.43
C LEU A 129 -33.86 15.22 28.83
N SER A 130 -34.06 16.12 29.80
CA SER A 130 -34.01 15.88 31.25
C SER A 130 -35.12 14.93 31.70
#